data_AF-A0A450XZ54-F1
#
_entry.id   AF-A0A450XZ54-F1
#
_cell.length_a   1.000
_cell.length_b   1.000
_cell.length_c   1.000
_cell.angle_alpha   90.00
_cell.angle_beta   90.00
_cell.angle_gamma   90.00
#
_symmetry.space_group_name_H-M   'P 1'
#
loop_
_entity.id
_entity.type
_entity.pdbx_description
1 polymer ?
#
loop_
_entity_poly.entity_id
_entity_poly.type
_entity_poly.pdbx_seq_one_letter_code
_entity_poly.pdbx_strand_id
1 'polypeptide(L)'
;MHLHAKKQGSGWIALVRSAPTDGGKVAAYKAQRRDDGTDRWIDVGMAMETALDVSDQESGKRFLFRVVAVNKAGDGEASNVVQAVL
;
A
#
# COMPACT_ATOMS: atom_id res chain seq x y z
N MET A 1 -8.05 6.53 6.16
CA MET A 1 -6.85 6.88 5.35
C MET A 1 -7.14 6.59 3.87
N HIS A 2 -6.85 7.51 2.93
CA HIS A 2 -7.13 7.31 1.49
C HIS A 2 -5.84 7.10 0.67
N LEU A 3 -5.74 5.99 -0.07
CA LEU A 3 -4.65 5.55 -0.92
C LEU A 3 -5.04 5.67 -2.39
N HIS A 4 -4.11 6.15 -3.22
CA HIS A 4 -4.25 6.18 -4.68
C HIS A 4 -2.92 5.89 -5.36
N ALA A 5 -2.97 5.34 -6.57
CA ALA A 5 -1.79 5.19 -7.42
C ALA A 5 -1.43 6.54 -8.03
N LYS A 6 -0.20 7.02 -7.81
CA LYS A 6 0.32 8.23 -8.45
C LYS A 6 0.83 7.91 -9.85
N LYS A 7 1.52 6.77 -10.02
CA LYS A 7 2.06 6.30 -11.30
C LYS A 7 2.25 4.79 -11.22
N GLN A 8 2.22 4.12 -12.36
CA GLN A 8 2.52 2.70 -12.47
C GLN A 8 3.20 2.41 -13.80
N GLY A 9 3.89 1.28 -13.88
CA GLY A 9 4.50 0.75 -15.09
C GLY A 9 4.77 -0.74 -14.94
N SER A 10 5.51 -1.30 -15.90
CA SER A 10 5.82 -2.74 -15.93
C SER A 10 6.50 -3.18 -14.63
N GLY A 11 5.76 -3.91 -13.80
CA GLY A 11 6.25 -4.48 -12.54
C GLY A 11 6.47 -3.49 -11.39
N TRP A 12 5.93 -2.26 -11.47
CA TRP A 12 6.06 -1.29 -10.38
C TRP A 12 4.87 -0.32 -10.27
N ILE A 13 4.63 0.17 -9.05
CA ILE A 13 3.60 1.16 -8.73
C ILE A 13 4.06 2.14 -7.65
N ALA A 14 3.86 3.43 -7.91
CA ALA A 14 4.01 4.51 -6.94
C ALA A 14 2.67 4.78 -6.27
N LEU A 15 2.58 4.52 -4.98
CA LEU A 15 1.39 4.70 -4.16
C LEU A 15 1.54 5.94 -3.29
N VAL A 16 0.46 6.75 -3.21
CA VAL A 16 0.41 7.92 -2.35
C VAL A 16 -0.84 7.84 -1.47
N ARG A 17 -0.65 8.12 -0.18
CA ARG A 17 -1.72 8.17 0.81
C ARG A 17 -1.90 9.59 1.36
N SER A 18 -3.14 9.92 1.71
CA SER A 18 -3.44 11.11 2.50
C SER A 18 -3.05 10.87 3.97
N ALA A 19 -2.60 11.92 4.65
CA ALA A 19 -2.42 11.89 6.10
C ALA A 19 -3.76 11.51 6.78
N PRO A 20 -3.77 10.62 7.78
CA PRO A 20 -4.99 10.33 8.52
C PRO A 20 -5.46 11.60 9.24
N THR A 21 -6.75 11.89 9.15
CA THR A 21 -7.37 13.07 9.78
C THR A 21 -7.51 12.91 11.30
N ASP A 22 -7.71 11.67 11.78
CA ASP A 22 -8.09 11.37 13.18
C ASP A 22 -7.20 10.32 13.87
N GLY A 23 -6.09 9.92 13.25
CA GLY A 23 -5.21 8.87 13.77
C GLY A 23 -4.02 9.45 14.52
N GLY A 24 -3.77 8.97 15.75
CA GLY A 24 -2.57 9.32 16.54
C GLY A 24 -1.24 9.12 15.77
N LYS A 25 -0.12 9.51 16.41
CA LYS A 25 1.21 9.58 15.77
C LYS A 25 1.60 8.25 15.10
N VAL A 26 1.46 8.18 13.77
CA VAL A 26 1.86 7.00 12.98
C VAL A 26 3.39 6.98 12.86
N ALA A 27 3.98 5.80 13.04
CA ALA A 27 5.43 5.61 12.96
C ALA A 27 5.89 5.25 11.54
N ALA A 28 5.14 4.38 10.86
CA ALA A 28 5.42 3.97 9.49
C ALA A 28 4.15 3.50 8.78
N TYR A 29 4.26 3.25 7.49
CA TYR A 29 3.20 2.76 6.62
C TYR A 29 3.71 1.56 5.86
N LYS A 30 2.99 0.45 5.98
CA LYS A 30 3.33 -0.82 5.36
C LYS A 30 2.42 -1.03 4.15
N ALA A 31 3.00 -1.14 2.95
CA ALA A 31 2.23 -1.53 1.78
C ALA A 31 2.11 -3.03 1.71
N GLN A 32 0.90 -3.46 1.39
CA GLN A 32 0.55 -4.85 1.19
C GLN A 32 -0.03 -5.03 -0.19
N ARG A 33 0.33 -6.15 -0.82
CA ARG A 33 -0.23 -6.61 -2.07
C ARG A 33 -1.02 -7.88 -1.85
N ARG A 34 -2.06 -8.08 -2.65
CA ARG A 34 -2.81 -9.32 -2.78
C ARG A 34 -3.00 -9.63 -4.26
N ASP A 35 -2.79 -10.89 -4.63
CA ASP A 35 -3.14 -11.40 -5.96
C ASP A 35 -4.67 -11.40 -6.11
N ASP A 36 -5.16 -10.99 -7.27
CA ASP A 36 -6.59 -11.06 -7.55
C ASP A 36 -7.07 -12.52 -7.51
N GLY A 37 -8.15 -12.78 -6.76
CA GLY A 37 -8.63 -14.13 -6.47
C GLY A 37 -8.00 -14.82 -5.25
N THR A 38 -7.10 -14.16 -4.52
CA THR A 38 -6.60 -14.65 -3.22
C THR A 38 -7.08 -13.76 -2.07
N ASP A 39 -7.10 -14.30 -0.85
CA ASP A 39 -7.39 -13.53 0.37
C ASP A 39 -6.14 -13.18 1.19
N ARG A 40 -4.97 -13.57 0.70
CA ARG A 40 -3.71 -13.38 1.41
C ARG A 40 -3.03 -12.07 1.02
N TRP A 41 -2.89 -11.18 1.99
CA TRP A 41 -2.06 -9.98 1.88
C TRP A 41 -0.60 -10.32 2.18
N ILE A 42 0.32 -9.78 1.39
CA ILE A 42 1.77 -9.94 1.52
C ILE A 42 2.39 -8.55 1.61
N ASP A 43 3.33 -8.36 2.53
CA ASP A 43 4.05 -7.10 2.69
C ASP A 43 5.02 -6.90 1.52
N VAL A 44 4.92 -5.77 0.83
CA VAL A 44 5.71 -5.44 -0.37
C VAL A 44 6.52 -4.15 -0.24
N GLY A 45 6.39 -3.44 0.89
CA GLY A 45 7.19 -2.26 1.17
C GLY A 45 6.78 -1.58 2.46
N MET A 46 7.64 -0.68 2.94
CA MET A 46 7.36 0.15 4.11
C MET A 46 7.98 1.54 3.92
N ALA A 47 7.24 2.59 4.27
CA ALA A 47 7.71 3.97 4.23
C ALA A 47 7.27 4.74 5.47
N MET A 48 8.08 5.69 5.92
CA MET A 48 7.66 6.67 6.94
C MET A 48 6.87 7.83 6.30
N GLU A 49 7.04 8.03 5.00
CA GLU A 49 6.42 9.11 4.24
C GLU A 49 4.99 8.77 3.78
N THR A 50 4.35 9.74 3.11
CA THR A 50 3.05 9.57 2.47
C THR A 50 3.14 8.94 1.09
N ALA A 51 4.34 8.77 0.54
CA ALA A 51 4.61 8.14 -0.74
C ALA A 51 5.44 6.87 -0.54
N LEU A 52 5.17 5.87 -1.36
CA LEU A 52 5.93 4.62 -1.42
C LEU A 52 5.94 4.11 -2.85
N ASP A 53 7.12 3.69 -3.31
CA ASP A 53 7.28 2.96 -4.56
C ASP A 53 7.37 1.46 -4.26
N VAL A 54 6.53 0.66 -4.91
CA VAL A 54 6.52 -0.80 -4.86
C VAL A 54 7.03 -1.31 -6.20
N SER A 55 8.21 -1.93 -6.19
CA SER A 55 8.85 -2.55 -7.36
C SER A 55 8.78 -4.08 -7.31
N ASP A 56 9.37 -4.74 -8.30
CA ASP A 56 9.57 -6.20 -8.31
C ASP A 56 8.26 -7.00 -8.30
N GLN A 57 7.24 -6.46 -8.97
CA GLN A 57 5.96 -7.13 -9.16
C GLN A 57 5.91 -7.80 -10.53
N GLU A 58 5.10 -8.85 -10.64
CA GLU A 58 4.90 -9.54 -11.91
C GLU A 58 4.13 -8.65 -12.89
N SER A 59 4.76 -8.33 -14.03
CA SER A 59 4.14 -7.53 -15.08
C SER A 59 3.00 -8.28 -15.78
N GLY A 60 2.01 -7.52 -16.24
CA GLY A 60 0.79 -8.02 -16.87
C GLY A 60 -0.26 -8.55 -15.89
N LYS A 61 0.03 -8.56 -14.58
CA LYS A 61 -0.83 -9.18 -13.57
C LYS A 61 -1.63 -8.17 -12.77
N ARG A 62 -2.86 -8.54 -12.45
CA ARG A 62 -3.75 -7.74 -11.62
C ARG A 62 -3.45 -7.97 -10.14
N PHE A 63 -3.29 -6.87 -9.44
CA PHE A 63 -3.01 -6.84 -8.02
C PHE A 63 -3.89 -5.85 -7.30
N LEU A 64 -4.13 -6.15 -6.03
CA LEU A 64 -4.78 -5.28 -5.08
C LEU A 64 -3.74 -4.79 -4.09
N PHE A 65 -3.66 -3.48 -3.91
CA PHE A 65 -2.72 -2.82 -3.01
C PHE A 65 -3.48 -2.11 -1.90
N ARG A 66 -2.96 -2.18 -0.69
CA ARG A 66 -3.41 -1.35 0.44
C ARG A 66 -2.22 -0.93 1.28
N VAL A 67 -2.41 0.09 2.10
CA VAL A 67 -1.42 0.53 3.07
C VAL A 67 -1.99 0.39 4.46
N VAL A 68 -1.19 -0.11 5.40
CA VAL A 68 -1.53 -0.26 6.80
C VAL A 68 -0.68 0.72 7.61
N ALA A 69 -1.30 1.54 8.43
CA ALA A 69 -0.57 2.40 9.36
C ALA A 69 0.05 1.55 10.47
N VAL A 70 1.30 1.80 10.84
CA VAL A 70 2.01 1.08 11.90
C VAL A 70 2.40 2.07 12.99
N ASN A 71 2.03 1.77 14.23
CA ASN A 71 2.38 2.58 15.40
C ASN A 71 3.04 1.70 16.49
N LYS A 72 3.35 2.27 17.66
CA LYS A 72 4.00 1.54 18.77
C LYS A 72 3.17 0.37 19.31
N ALA A 73 1.85 0.39 19.12
CA ALA A 73 0.96 -0.70 19.53
C ALA A 73 0.84 -1.81 18.47
N GLY A 74 1.32 -1.56 17.24
CA GLY A 74 1.33 -2.52 16.13
C GLY A 74 0.66 -1.98 14.88
N ASP A 75 0.09 -2.89 14.09
CA ASP A 75 -0.66 -2.58 12.88
C ASP A 75 -1.99 -1.90 13.25
N GLY A 76 -2.24 -0.75 12.62
CA GLY A 76 -3.45 0.05 12.74
C GLY A 76 -4.39 -0.12 11.55
N GLU A 77 -5.16 0.92 11.27
CA GLU A 77 -6.17 0.90 10.20
C GLU A 77 -5.53 0.78 8.81
N ALA A 78 -6.11 -0.10 7.99
CA ALA A 78 -5.79 -0.23 6.58
C ALA A 78 -6.48 0.87 5.75
N SER A 79 -5.84 1.32 4.67
CA SER A 79 -6.46 2.20 3.68
C SER A 79 -7.55 1.48 2.87
N ASN A 80 -8.23 2.24 2.01
CA ASN A 80 -8.92 1.65 0.86
C ASN A 80 -7.94 0.83 -0.01
N VAL A 81 -8.52 -0.07 -0.79
CA VAL A 81 -7.79 -0.90 -1.74
C VAL A 81 -7.66 -0.15 -3.07
N VAL A 82 -6.48 -0.20 -3.65
CA VAL A 82 -6.18 0.26 -5.01
C VAL A 82 -5.94 -0.96 -5.87
N GLN A 83 -6.71 -1.11 -6.95
CA GLN A 83 -6.49 -2.14 -7.94
C GLN A 83 -5.60 -1.61 -9.07
N ALA A 84 -4.58 -2.36 -9.44
CA ALA A 84 -3.70 -2.03 -10.55
C ALA A 84 -3.33 -3.29 -11.35
N VAL A 85 -3.11 -3.11 -12.65
CA VAL A 85 -2.43 -4.09 -13.50
C VAL A 85 -1.05 -3.52 -13.75
N LEU A 86 -0.03 -4.25 -13.29
CA LEU A 86 1.37 -3.86 -13.46
C LEU A 86 1.96 -4.46 -14.71
#